data_AF-A0A355T362-F1
#
_entry.id   AF-A0A355T362-F1
#
_cell.length_a   1.000
_cell.length_b   1.000
_cell.length_c   1.000
_cell.angle_alpha   90.00
_cell.angle_beta   90.00
_cell.angle_gamma   90.00
#
_symmetry.space_group_name_H-M   'P 1'
#
loop_
_entity.id
_entity.type
_entity.pdbx_description
1 polymer ?
#
loop_
_entity_poly.entity_id
_entity_poly.type
_entity_poly.pdbx_seq_one_letter_code
_entity_poly.pdbx_strand_id
1 'polypeptide(L)'
;MSVRKVEALKTKQANKKSSLQEDELAAYAFDMLQSLRETCSDDRHRFLSYLVGMAAEEAQRLAEGLPSAAAQFAKEPAGTSVSKKH
;
A
#
# COMPACT_ATOMS: atom_id res chain seq x y z
N MET A 1 -14.00 -20.74 31.33
CA MET A 1 -13.73 -20.05 30.04
C MET A 1 -12.52 -19.15 30.24
N SER A 2 -11.41 -19.39 29.54
CA SER A 2 -10.12 -18.73 29.82
C SER A 2 -10.08 -17.30 29.25
N VAL A 3 -9.80 -16.32 30.12
CA VAL A 3 -9.71 -14.86 29.80
C VAL A 3 -8.77 -14.60 28.61
N ARG A 4 -7.70 -15.39 28.49
CA ARG A 4 -6.71 -15.31 27.41
C ARG A 4 -7.27 -15.61 26.02
N LYS A 5 -8.32 -16.44 25.91
CA LYS A 5 -8.99 -16.72 24.62
C LYS A 5 -9.82 -15.52 24.14
N VAL A 6 -10.37 -14.73 25.07
CA VAL A 6 -11.22 -13.58 24.75
C VAL A 6 -10.39 -12.41 24.23
N GLU A 7 -9.23 -12.16 24.82
CA GLU A 7 -8.29 -11.13 24.35
C GLU A 7 -7.73 -11.43 22.97
N ALA A 8 -7.33 -12.68 22.71
CA ALA A 8 -6.82 -13.12 21.41
C ALA A 8 -7.88 -13.07 20.28
N LEU A 9 -9.17 -13.24 20.61
CA LEU A 9 -10.27 -13.07 19.65
C LEU A 9 -10.55 -11.59 19.38
N LYS A 10 -10.42 -10.73 20.40
CA LYS A 10 -10.62 -9.29 20.27
C LYS A 10 -9.53 -8.61 19.43
N THR A 11 -8.27 -9.03 19.58
CA THR A 11 -7.16 -8.53 18.73
C THR A 11 -7.28 -8.99 17.28
N LYS A 12 -7.68 -10.25 17.04
CA LYS A 12 -7.93 -10.74 15.68
C LYS A 12 -9.10 -10.03 15.00
N GLN A 13 -10.17 -9.71 15.73
CA GLN A 13 -11.29 -8.94 15.18
C GLN A 13 -10.93 -7.47 14.94
N ALA A 14 -10.10 -6.85 15.78
CA ALA A 14 -9.63 -5.50 15.56
C ALA A 14 -8.76 -5.39 14.30
N ASN A 15 -7.85 -6.35 14.10
CA ASN A 15 -6.96 -6.40 12.93
C ASN A 15 -7.74 -6.67 11.62
N LYS A 16 -8.81 -7.48 11.70
CA LYS A 16 -9.69 -7.72 10.54
C LYS A 16 -10.59 -6.52 10.20
N LYS A 17 -10.89 -5.66 11.17
CA LYS A 17 -11.65 -4.42 10.94
C LYS A 17 -10.75 -3.31 10.38
N SER A 18 -9.50 -3.21 10.85
CA SER A 18 -8.54 -2.26 10.27
C SER A 18 -8.21 -2.61 8.83
N SER A 19 -8.04 -3.90 8.50
CA SER A 19 -7.77 -4.31 7.12
C SER A 19 -8.92 -3.96 6.17
N LEU A 20 -10.17 -4.24 6.55
CA LEU A 20 -11.34 -3.91 5.73
C LEU A 20 -11.49 -2.39 5.49
N GLN A 21 -11.09 -1.58 6.48
CA GLN A 21 -11.13 -0.12 6.38
C GLN A 21 -9.99 0.43 5.50
N GLU A 22 -8.82 -0.20 5.54
CA GLU A 22 -7.71 0.09 4.64
C GLU A 22 -8.06 -0.25 3.18
N ASP A 23 -8.76 -1.37 2.97
CA ASP A 23 -9.25 -1.79 1.65
C ASP A 23 -10.25 -0.76 1.05
N GLU A 24 -11.17 -0.22 1.86
CA GLU A 24 -12.12 0.83 1.44
C GLU A 24 -11.43 2.15 1.08
N LEU A 25 -10.42 2.56 1.86
CA LEU A 25 -9.63 3.76 1.56
C LEU A 25 -8.81 3.59 0.28
N ALA A 26 -8.26 2.40 0.04
CA ALA A 26 -7.51 2.09 -1.17
C ALA A 26 -8.41 2.13 -2.41
N ALA A 27 -9.64 1.59 -2.33
CA ALA A 27 -10.62 1.68 -3.41
C ALA A 27 -11.01 3.13 -3.73
N TYR A 28 -11.23 3.95 -2.70
CA TYR A 28 -11.51 5.37 -2.90
C TYR A 28 -10.33 6.12 -3.54
N ALA A 29 -9.09 5.82 -3.11
CA ALA A 29 -7.90 6.40 -3.71
C ALA A 29 -7.74 5.98 -5.18
N PHE A 30 -8.07 4.74 -5.54
CA PHE A 30 -8.07 4.27 -6.91
C PHE A 30 -8.99 5.10 -7.81
N ASP A 31 -10.26 5.29 -7.41
CA ASP A 31 -11.24 6.07 -8.19
C ASP A 31 -10.76 7.52 -8.40
N MET A 32 -10.17 8.13 -7.38
CA MET A 32 -9.60 9.48 -7.46
C MET A 32 -8.42 9.54 -8.44
N LEU A 33 -7.50 8.58 -8.35
CA LEU A 33 -6.32 8.51 -9.22
C LEU A 33 -6.71 8.24 -10.67
N GLN A 34 -7.72 7.42 -10.91
CA GLN A 34 -8.25 7.17 -12.25
C GLN A 34 -8.80 8.47 -12.88
N SER A 35 -9.60 9.21 -12.12
CA SER A 35 -10.13 10.52 -12.54
C SER A 35 -9.00 11.52 -12.83
N LEU A 36 -7.97 11.54 -11.98
CA LEU A 36 -6.80 12.41 -12.17
C LEU A 36 -5.99 12.02 -13.42
N ARG A 37 -5.88 10.72 -13.73
CA ARG A 37 -5.17 10.23 -14.91
C ARG A 37 -5.85 10.69 -16.20
N GLU A 38 -7.18 10.66 -16.24
CA GLU A 38 -7.98 11.13 -17.38
C GLU A 38 -7.79 12.63 -17.62
N THR A 39 -7.78 13.45 -16.56
CA THR A 39 -7.50 14.88 -16.67
C THR A 39 -6.07 15.20 -17.11
N CYS A 40 -5.11 14.30 -16.82
CA CYS A 40 -3.72 14.41 -17.24
C CYS A 40 -3.41 13.74 -18.59
N SER A 41 -4.42 13.35 -19.37
CA SER A 41 -4.24 12.56 -20.61
C SER A 41 -3.65 13.33 -21.79
N ASP A 42 -3.50 14.66 -21.68
CA ASP A 42 -2.79 15.50 -22.64
C ASP A 42 -1.30 15.10 -22.72
N ASP A 43 -0.72 15.08 -23.93
CA ASP A 43 0.68 14.72 -24.18
C ASP A 43 1.66 15.60 -23.38
N ARG A 44 1.26 16.83 -23.04
CA ARG A 44 2.03 17.74 -22.17
C ARG A 44 2.23 17.21 -20.75
N HIS A 45 1.35 16.34 -20.28
CA HIS A 45 1.34 15.79 -18.93
C HIS A 45 1.57 14.29 -18.90
N ARG A 46 2.10 13.71 -19.99
CA ARG A 46 2.29 12.26 -20.14
C ARG A 46 3.08 11.60 -19.01
N PHE A 47 4.14 12.24 -18.50
CA PHE A 47 4.90 11.72 -17.37
C PHE A 47 4.07 11.72 -16.07
N LEU A 48 3.28 12.77 -15.84
CA LEU A 48 2.38 12.83 -14.70
C LEU A 48 1.28 11.76 -14.81
N SER A 49 0.66 11.60 -15.98
CA SER A 49 -0.34 10.56 -16.25
C SER A 49 0.22 9.15 -16.00
N TYR A 50 1.49 8.92 -16.35
CA TYR A 50 2.20 7.68 -16.04
C TYR A 50 2.34 7.45 -14.52
N LEU A 51 2.80 8.45 -13.76
CA LEU A 51 2.93 8.33 -12.30
C LEU A 51 1.58 8.09 -11.62
N VAL A 52 0.53 8.77 -12.08
CA VAL A 52 -0.83 8.56 -11.57
C VAL A 52 -1.34 7.16 -11.90
N GLY A 53 -1.03 6.62 -13.08
CA GLY A 53 -1.31 5.23 -13.43
C GLY A 53 -0.65 4.24 -12.47
N MET A 54 0.65 4.43 -12.18
CA MET A 54 1.38 3.58 -11.23
C MET A 54 0.77 3.64 -9.81
N ALA A 55 0.34 4.82 -9.37
CA ALA A 55 -0.33 4.97 -8.09
C ALA A 55 -1.70 4.28 -8.08
N ALA A 56 -2.46 4.36 -9.17
CA ALA A 56 -3.75 3.69 -9.29
C ALA A 56 -3.58 2.16 -9.24
N GLU A 57 -2.61 1.60 -9.96
CA GLU A 57 -2.32 0.16 -9.91
C GLU A 57 -1.96 -0.32 -8.49
N GLU A 58 -1.23 0.48 -7.72
CA GLU A 58 -0.93 0.17 -6.32
C GLU A 58 -2.17 0.29 -5.42
N ALA A 59 -3.01 1.30 -5.62
CA ALA A 59 -4.25 1.45 -4.87
C ALA A 59 -5.22 0.29 -5.13
N GLN A 60 -5.36 -0.15 -6.39
CA GLN A 60 -6.15 -1.33 -6.73
C GLN A 60 -5.59 -2.60 -6.06
N ARG A 61 -4.27 -2.81 -6.13
CA ARG A 61 -3.60 -3.95 -5.45
C ARG A 61 -3.95 -3.99 -3.96
N LEU A 62 -3.85 -2.85 -3.28
CA LEU A 62 -4.18 -2.75 -1.86
C LEU A 62 -5.66 -3.02 -1.60
N ALA A 63 -6.57 -2.50 -2.44
CA ALA A 63 -8.01 -2.74 -2.32
C ALA A 63 -8.39 -4.22 -2.52
N GLU A 64 -7.60 -4.97 -3.31
CA GLU A 64 -7.73 -6.43 -3.46
C GLU A 64 -7.14 -7.22 -2.27
N GLY A 65 -6.66 -6.53 -1.23
CA GLY A 65 -6.05 -7.12 -0.05
C GLY A 65 -4.65 -7.71 -0.31
N LEU A 66 -4.02 -7.35 -1.43
CA LEU A 66 -2.67 -7.79 -1.76
C LEU A 66 -1.63 -6.92 -1.05
N PRO A 67 -0.46 -7.48 -0.69
CA PRO A 67 0.61 -6.71 -0.05
C PRO A 67 1.14 -5.62 -0.99
N SER A 68 1.55 -4.48 -0.41
CA SER A 68 2.13 -3.37 -1.16
C SER A 68 3.32 -3.82 -2.02
N ALA A 69 3.37 -3.35 -3.27
CA ALA A 69 4.53 -3.56 -4.13
C ALA A 69 5.78 -2.85 -3.61
N ALA A 70 5.65 -1.81 -2.78
CA ALA A 70 6.79 -1.15 -2.16
C ALA A 70 7.45 -2.01 -1.07
N ALA A 71 6.70 -2.95 -0.47
CA ALA A 71 7.19 -3.80 0.61
C ALA A 71 8.36 -4.72 0.19
N GLN A 72 8.48 -5.04 -1.11
CA GLN A 72 9.59 -5.83 -1.64
C GLN A 72 10.93 -5.06 -1.62
N PHE A 73 10.88 -3.73 -1.71
CA PHE A 73 12.05 -2.85 -1.70
C PHE A 73 12.45 -2.41 -0.29
N ALA A 74 11.53 -2.49 0.67
CA ALA A 74 11.79 -2.18 2.08
C ALA A 74 12.76 -3.17 2.77
N LYS A 75 13.17 -4.24 2.08
CA LYS A 75 14.01 -5.33 2.61
C LYS A 75 15.51 -5.18 2.31
N GLU A 76 15.96 -4.08 1.69
CA GLU A 76 17.40 -3.83 1.62
C GLU A 76 17.93 -3.48 3.02
N PRO A 77 18.87 -4.26 3.57
CA PRO A 77 19.46 -3.91 4.85
C PRO A 77 20.31 -2.66 4.68
N ALA A 78 20.00 -1.64 5.47
CA ALA A 78 20.89 -0.52 5.69
C ALA A 78 22.27 -1.05 6.12
N GLY A 79 23.28 -0.85 5.27
CA GLY A 79 24.68 -0.82 5.68
C GLY A 79 25.49 -2.08 5.42
N THR A 80 25.97 -2.23 4.18
CA THR A 80 27.29 -2.84 3.96
C THR A 80 28.34 -1.82 4.44
N SER A 81 28.55 -1.74 5.75
CA SER A 81 29.68 -0.99 6.30
C SER A 81 30.97 -1.74 5.96
N VAL A 82 31.63 -1.33 4.88
CA VAL A 82 32.97 -1.80 4.53
C VAL A 82 33.92 -1.30 5.61
N SER A 83 34.15 -2.11 6.63
CA SER A 83 35.20 -1.89 7.62
C SER A 83 36.56 -2.07 6.94
N LYS A 84 37.10 -0.99 6.39
CA LYS A 84 38.48 -0.93 5.91
C LYS A 84 39.39 -0.83 7.14
N LYS A 85 39.91 -1.97 7.61
CA LYS A 85 41.01 -1.99 8.58
C LYS A 85 42.26 -1.46 7.87
N HIS A 86 42.80 -0.36 8.39
CA HIS A 86 44.17 0.09 8.15
C HIS A 86 44.94 0.00 9.46
#